data_AF-A0A2L2Z983-F1
#
_entry.id   AF-A0A2L2Z983-F1
#
_cell.length_a   1.000
_cell.length_b   1.000
_cell.length_c   1.000
_cell.angle_alpha   90.00
_cell.angle_beta   90.00
_cell.angle_gamma   90.00
#
_symmetry.space_group_name_H-M   'P 1'
#
loop_
_entity.id
_entity.type
_entity.pdbx_description
1 polymer ?
#
loop_
_entity_poly.entity_id
_entity_poly.type
_entity_poly.pdbx_seq_one_letter_code
_entity_poly.pdbx_strand_id
1 'polypeptide(L)'
;DCGSACPITGENYKNPPTFSIRICVDGCHSDEAEGYDKTKDGRCVLPEDCGPNDSDANNCLAQPDAGLCRGSFESYYYAPKKGDCFQFNYGGCGGNSNRYSSYDECKSACAS
;
A
#
# COMPACT_ATOMS: atom_id res chain seq x y z
N ASP A 1 -15.94 8.59 -5.80
CA ASP A 1 -16.55 7.52 -6.61
C ASP A 1 -15.82 7.42 -7.93
N CYS A 2 -15.32 6.23 -8.28
CA CYS A 2 -14.58 6.01 -9.52
C CYS A 2 -15.38 5.12 -10.47
N GLY A 3 -15.43 5.55 -11.73
CA GLY A 3 -15.97 4.81 -12.87
C GLY A 3 -16.64 5.75 -13.87
N SER A 4 -16.12 5.83 -15.11
CA SER A 4 -16.95 6.21 -16.26
C SER A 4 -17.49 4.91 -16.85
N ALA A 5 -18.81 4.84 -17.07
CA ALA A 5 -19.44 3.66 -17.66
C ALA A 5 -18.79 3.31 -19.01
N CYS A 6 -18.69 2.01 -19.33
CA CYS A 6 -18.27 1.60 -20.67
C CYS A 6 -19.20 2.23 -21.73
N PRO A 7 -18.65 2.74 -22.85
CA PRO A 7 -19.48 3.25 -23.93
C PRO A 7 -20.46 2.18 -24.43
N ILE A 8 -21.72 2.56 -24.64
CA ILE A 8 -22.70 1.65 -25.26
C ILE A 8 -22.30 1.46 -26.73
N THR A 9 -22.05 0.21 -27.12
CA THR A 9 -21.79 -0.21 -28.49
C THR A 9 -23.03 -0.93 -29.05
N GLY A 10 -23.09 -1.10 -30.38
CA GLY A 10 -24.18 -1.87 -31.01
C GLY A 10 -24.27 -3.32 -30.51
N GLU A 11 -23.16 -3.88 -30.06
CA GLU A 11 -23.05 -5.27 -29.59
C GLU A 11 -23.57 -5.47 -28.16
N ASN A 12 -23.55 -4.44 -27.31
CA ASN A 12 -23.99 -4.53 -25.91
C ASN A 12 -25.31 -3.79 -25.62
N TYR A 13 -25.98 -3.22 -26.62
CA TYR A 13 -27.23 -2.45 -26.47
C TYR A 13 -28.40 -3.27 -25.89
N LYS A 14 -28.54 -4.54 -26.30
CA LYS A 14 -29.67 -5.41 -25.86
C LYS A 14 -29.40 -6.13 -24.55
N ASN A 15 -28.14 -6.25 -24.16
CA ASN A 15 -27.73 -6.90 -22.92
C ASN A 15 -26.52 -6.16 -22.34
N PRO A 16 -26.71 -4.91 -21.89
CA PRO A 16 -25.62 -4.15 -21.30
C PRO A 16 -25.13 -4.91 -20.06
N PRO A 17 -23.80 -5.01 -19.83
CA PRO A 17 -23.31 -5.60 -18.60
C PRO A 17 -24.00 -4.90 -17.43
N THR A 18 -24.63 -5.67 -16.53
CA THR A 18 -25.48 -5.17 -15.44
C THR A 18 -24.72 -4.24 -14.50
N PHE A 19 -23.39 -4.31 -14.54
CA PHE A 19 -22.47 -3.31 -14.05
C PHE A 19 -21.16 -3.44 -14.84
N SER A 20 -20.63 -2.35 -15.39
CA SER A 20 -19.17 -2.21 -15.53
C SER A 20 -18.63 -1.50 -14.30
N ILE A 21 -18.97 -2.01 -13.12
CA ILE A 21 -18.27 -1.62 -11.90
C ILE A 21 -17.03 -2.47 -11.92
N ARG A 22 -15.95 -1.97 -12.53
CA ARG A 22 -14.63 -2.37 -12.07
C ARG A 22 -14.57 -1.90 -10.62
N ILE A 23 -14.83 -2.81 -9.68
CA ILE A 23 -14.87 -2.50 -8.25
C ILE A 23 -13.46 -2.02 -7.91
N CYS A 24 -13.33 -0.76 -7.54
CA CYS A 24 -12.08 -0.29 -6.95
C CYS A 24 -12.02 -0.87 -5.55
N VAL A 25 -11.28 -1.95 -5.39
CA VAL A 25 -10.99 -2.51 -4.08
C VAL A 25 -9.92 -1.63 -3.44
N ASP A 26 -10.09 -1.29 -2.16
CA ASP A 26 -9.11 -0.48 -1.43
C ASP A 26 -7.85 -1.34 -1.19
N GLY A 27 -6.71 -0.93 -1.76
CA GLY A 27 -5.43 -1.63 -1.60
C GLY A 27 -5.14 -2.65 -2.72
N CYS A 28 -3.85 -2.96 -2.89
CA CYS A 28 -3.35 -3.86 -3.93
C CYS A 28 -3.59 -5.31 -3.53
N HIS A 29 -4.64 -5.93 -4.06
CA HIS A 29 -4.93 -7.34 -3.81
C HIS A 29 -4.42 -8.15 -5.00
N SER A 30 -3.17 -8.62 -4.90
CA SER A 30 -2.48 -9.36 -5.96
C SER A 30 -3.13 -10.69 -6.34
N ASP A 31 -4.10 -11.16 -5.55
CA ASP A 31 -4.45 -12.56 -5.58
C ASP A 31 -5.81 -12.87 -6.21
N GLU A 32 -6.80 -11.95 -6.30
CA GLU A 32 -8.16 -12.35 -6.78
C GLU A 32 -9.07 -11.30 -7.47
N ALA A 33 -8.60 -10.18 -8.03
CA ALA A 33 -9.53 -9.13 -8.50
C ALA A 33 -9.77 -9.06 -10.03
N GLU A 34 -10.95 -9.50 -10.47
CA GLU A 34 -11.64 -8.91 -11.63
C GLU A 34 -11.91 -7.42 -11.33
N GLY A 35 -11.02 -6.48 -11.68
CA GLY A 35 -11.20 -5.08 -11.27
C GLY A 35 -10.04 -4.12 -11.53
N TYR A 36 -10.10 -2.95 -10.87
CA TYR A 36 -9.00 -2.00 -10.73
C TYR A 36 -8.66 -1.90 -9.23
N ASP A 37 -7.40 -1.72 -8.87
CA ASP A 37 -6.97 -1.46 -7.50
C ASP A 37 -6.93 0.04 -7.25
N LYS A 38 -7.28 0.45 -6.02
CA LYS A 38 -7.21 1.85 -5.63
C LYS A 38 -5.89 2.16 -4.92
N THR A 39 -5.13 3.07 -5.49
CA THR A 39 -3.85 3.57 -4.94
C THR A 39 -4.07 4.48 -3.74
N LYS A 40 -3.02 4.72 -2.95
CA LYS A 40 -3.09 5.62 -1.77
C LYS A 40 -3.45 7.05 -2.12
N ASP A 41 -3.10 7.51 -3.32
CA ASP A 41 -3.49 8.81 -3.86
C ASP A 41 -4.90 8.83 -4.47
N GLY A 42 -5.65 7.73 -4.35
CA GLY A 42 -7.06 7.64 -4.71
C GLY A 42 -7.35 7.40 -6.19
N ARG A 43 -6.32 7.07 -6.98
CA ARG A 43 -6.49 6.65 -8.39
C ARG A 43 -6.85 5.17 -8.44
N CYS A 44 -7.66 4.77 -9.42
CA CYS A 44 -7.85 3.35 -9.71
C CYS A 44 -6.97 2.94 -10.89
N VAL A 45 -6.19 1.87 -10.74
CA VAL A 45 -5.21 1.36 -11.73
C VAL A 45 -5.41 -0.14 -11.96
N LEU A 46 -4.93 -0.71 -13.06
CA LEU A 46 -4.97 -2.17 -13.26
C LEU A 46 -4.09 -2.85 -12.21
N PRO A 47 -4.37 -4.10 -11.80
CA PRO A 47 -3.53 -4.82 -10.83
C PRO A 47 -2.03 -4.86 -11.21
N GLU A 48 -1.73 -4.96 -12.50
CA GLU A 48 -0.36 -4.90 -13.06
C GLU A 48 0.26 -3.50 -13.07
N ASP A 49 -0.58 -2.46 -13.13
CA ASP A 49 -0.21 -1.04 -13.06
C ASP A 49 -0.28 -0.49 -11.63
N CYS A 50 -0.79 -1.29 -10.69
CA CYS A 50 -0.67 -1.12 -9.26
C CYS A 50 0.79 -1.35 -8.93
N GLY A 51 1.57 -0.33 -9.28
CA GLY A 51 2.97 -0.52 -9.53
C GLY A 51 3.70 -1.00 -8.28
N PRO A 52 4.95 -1.47 -8.46
CA PRO A 52 5.87 -1.69 -7.34
C PRO A 52 5.87 -0.51 -6.37
N ASN A 53 5.59 0.72 -6.81
CA ASN A 53 5.62 1.94 -6.01
C ASN A 53 4.45 2.21 -5.03
N ASP A 54 3.47 1.32 -4.86
CA ASP A 54 2.63 1.35 -3.64
C ASP A 54 3.06 0.30 -2.59
N SER A 55 4.05 -0.53 -2.96
CA SER A 55 4.76 -1.53 -2.15
C SER A 55 6.26 -1.20 -1.94
N ASP A 56 6.80 -0.24 -2.72
CA ASP A 56 8.24 0.10 -2.83
C ASP A 56 8.47 1.61 -2.74
N ALA A 57 7.65 2.32 -1.96
CA ALA A 57 8.18 3.50 -1.29
C ALA A 57 9.20 2.99 -0.28
N ASN A 58 10.43 2.68 -0.76
CA ASN A 58 11.56 2.09 -0.04
C ASN A 58 11.31 2.15 1.46
N ASN A 59 10.89 1.04 2.07
CA ASN A 59 10.38 1.01 3.46
C ASN A 59 11.34 1.71 4.43
N CYS A 60 12.60 1.83 4.06
CA CYS A 60 13.69 2.52 4.71
C CYS A 60 13.61 4.07 4.75
N LEU A 61 12.72 4.71 3.98
CA LEU A 61 12.68 6.18 3.84
C LEU A 61 11.58 6.85 4.66
N ALA A 62 10.53 6.12 5.04
CA ALA A 62 9.43 6.69 5.81
C ALA A 62 9.88 7.10 7.21
N GLN A 63 9.25 8.11 7.81
CA GLN A 63 9.51 8.46 9.21
C GLN A 63 8.95 7.37 10.14
N PRO A 64 9.54 7.16 11.34
CA PRO A 64 8.95 6.23 12.31
C PRO A 64 7.54 6.69 12.71
N ASP A 65 6.59 5.78 12.67
CA ASP A 65 5.20 6.04 13.02
C ASP A 65 4.73 5.08 14.11
N ALA A 66 4.41 5.63 15.28
CA ALA A 66 3.92 4.88 16.43
C ALA A 66 2.50 4.33 16.20
N GLY A 67 1.76 4.86 15.22
CA GLY A 67 0.39 4.48 14.95
C GLY A 67 -0.61 5.03 15.98
N LEU A 68 -1.81 4.46 16.01
CA LEU A 68 -2.95 5.02 16.73
C LEU A 68 -3.15 4.42 18.14
N CYS A 69 -2.59 3.23 18.36
CA CYS A 69 -2.71 2.53 19.64
C CYS A 69 -1.71 3.07 20.68
N ARG A 70 -1.99 2.81 21.96
CA ARG A 70 -1.20 3.31 23.11
C ARG A 70 -0.36 2.23 23.80
N GLY A 71 -0.06 1.13 23.08
CA GLY A 71 0.92 0.15 23.53
C GLY A 71 2.34 0.73 23.51
N SER A 72 3.29 -0.02 24.06
CA SER A 72 4.71 0.34 24.05
C SER A 72 5.51 -0.89 23.64
N PHE A 73 5.64 -1.08 22.34
CA PHE A 73 6.42 -2.18 21.76
C PHE A 73 7.73 -1.62 21.23
N GLU A 74 8.85 -2.19 21.68
CA GLU A 74 10.15 -1.86 21.12
C GLU A 74 10.17 -2.23 19.63
N SER A 75 10.62 -1.29 18.80
CA SER A 75 10.75 -1.49 17.35
C SER A 75 11.88 -0.64 16.79
N TYR A 76 12.32 -0.93 15.58
CA TYR A 76 13.45 -0.27 14.92
C TYR A 76 13.02 0.31 13.57
N TYR A 77 13.58 1.46 13.20
CA TYR A 77 13.38 2.09 11.88
C TYR A 77 14.72 2.52 11.29
N TYR A 78 14.82 2.57 9.96
CA TYR A 78 16.02 3.05 9.28
C TYR A 78 15.97 4.56 9.08
N ALA A 79 17.06 5.25 9.40
CA ALA A 79 17.23 6.68 9.18
C ALA A 79 18.25 6.92 8.05
N PRO A 80 17.82 7.19 6.81
CA PRO A 80 18.71 7.26 5.65
C PRO A 80 19.73 8.40 5.74
N LYS A 81 19.35 9.52 6.37
CA LYS A 81 20.27 10.65 6.61
C LYS A 81 21.45 10.28 7.53
N LYS A 82 21.26 9.28 8.39
CA LYS A 82 22.28 8.78 9.32
C LYS A 82 22.93 7.47 8.83
N GLY A 83 22.34 6.82 7.81
CA GLY A 83 22.79 5.53 7.31
C GLY A 83 22.61 4.37 8.30
N ASP A 84 21.71 4.51 9.29
CA ASP A 84 21.63 3.56 10.39
C ASP A 84 20.22 3.37 10.97
N CYS A 85 20.04 2.30 11.72
CA CYS A 85 18.77 1.94 12.38
C CYS A 85 18.68 2.49 13.80
N PHE A 86 17.50 2.96 14.19
CA PHE A 86 17.25 3.54 15.52
C PHE A 86 16.01 2.91 16.15
N GLN A 87 16.06 2.74 17.47
CA GLN A 87 14.92 2.25 18.26
C GLN A 87 13.83 3.33 18.39
N PHE A 88 12.57 2.91 18.39
CA PHE A 88 11.41 3.71 18.76
C PHE A 88 10.33 2.83 19.42
N ASN A 89 9.30 3.47 20.00
CA ASN A 89 8.15 2.77 20.58
C ASN A 89 6.98 2.75 19.59
N TYR A 90 6.55 1.56 19.19
CA TYR A 90 5.36 1.34 18.39
C TYR A 90 4.13 1.13 19.30
N GLY A 91 3.01 1.72 18.92
CA GLY A 91 1.75 1.70 19.66
C GLY A 91 0.98 0.39 19.56
N GLY A 92 1.30 -0.47 18.60
CA GLY A 92 0.67 -1.80 18.42
C GLY A 92 -0.39 -1.86 17.31
N CYS A 93 -0.80 -0.75 16.71
CA CYS A 93 -1.67 -0.75 15.53
C CYS A 93 -1.41 0.45 14.60
N GLY A 94 -1.62 0.28 13.30
CA GLY A 94 -1.36 1.29 12.28
C GLY A 94 0.13 1.46 11.97
N GLY A 95 0.55 2.71 11.76
CA GLY A 95 1.93 3.04 11.40
C GLY A 95 2.25 2.77 9.93
N ASN A 96 3.55 2.59 9.64
CA ASN A 96 4.05 2.27 8.30
C ASN A 96 5.08 1.13 8.35
N SER A 97 5.63 0.79 7.17
CA SER A 97 6.53 -0.34 6.95
C SER A 97 8.00 -0.08 7.32
N ASN A 98 8.41 1.15 7.70
CA ASN A 98 9.73 1.40 8.28
C ASN A 98 9.77 0.97 9.75
N ARG A 99 9.45 -0.30 10.01
CA ARG A 99 9.33 -0.84 11.36
C ARG A 99 9.74 -2.31 11.37
N TYR A 100 10.78 -2.59 12.13
CA TYR A 100 11.40 -3.91 12.26
C TYR A 100 11.42 -4.33 13.73
N SER A 101 11.39 -5.64 13.97
CA SER A 101 11.38 -6.21 15.30
C SER A 101 12.76 -6.18 15.98
N SER A 102 13.83 -6.03 15.19
CA SER A 102 15.21 -5.98 15.66
C SER A 102 16.08 -5.04 14.82
N TYR A 103 17.21 -4.62 15.40
CA TYR A 103 18.22 -3.82 14.70
C TYR A 103 18.78 -4.57 13.47
N ASP A 104 19.07 -5.86 13.59
CA ASP A 104 19.66 -6.66 12.51
C ASP A 104 18.70 -6.83 11.33
N GLU A 105 17.41 -7.03 11.60
CA GLU A 105 16.37 -7.07 10.56
C GLU A 105 16.30 -5.73 9.80
N CYS A 106 16.32 -4.62 10.54
CA CYS A 106 16.33 -3.28 9.96
C CYS A 106 17.58 -3.05 9.08
N LYS A 107 18.77 -3.41 9.56
CA LYS A 107 20.00 -3.26 8.78
C LYS A 107 20.00 -4.13 7.53
N SER A 108 19.55 -5.37 7.66
CA SER A 108 19.48 -6.31 6.54
C SER A 108 18.50 -5.85 5.47
N ALA A 109 17.40 -5.20 5.88
CA ALA A 109 16.40 -4.68 4.95
C ALA A 109 16.83 -3.38 4.24
N CYS A 110 17.62 -2.53 4.90
CA CYS A 110 17.79 -1.13 4.49
C CYS A 110 19.21 -0.62 4.28
N ALA A 111 20.24 -1.33 4.73
CA ALA A 111 21.63 -0.87 4.65
C ALA A 111 22.37 -1.39 3.40
N SER A 112 21.64 -1.68 2.31
CA SER A 112 22.15 -2.17 1.02
C SER A 112 22.96 -1.13 0.24
#